data_AF-A0A381WGC8-F1
#
_entry.id   AF-A0A381WGC8-F1
#
_cell.length_a   1.000
_cell.length_b   1.000
_cell.length_c   1.000
_cell.angle_alpha   90.00
_cell.angle_beta   90.00
_cell.angle_gamma   90.00
#
_symmetry.space_group_name_H-M   'P 1'
#
loop_
_entity.id
_entity.type
_entity.pdbx_description
1 polymer ?
#
loop_
_entity_poly.entity_id
_entity_poly.type
_entity_poly.pdbx_seq_one_letter_code
_entity_poly.pdbx_strand_id
1 'polypeptide(L)' 'MSSYQVEKQLVLNYYKELDSAAENNLSKVMERYLDDHYIWRGFHPFNEQSSAKAVSELFW' A
#
# COMPACT_ATOMS: atom_id res chain seq x y z
N MET A 1 14.31 -22.38 -10.75
CA MET A 1 13.77 -21.01 -10.57
C MET A 1 12.44 -21.13 -9.89
N SER A 2 12.30 -20.64 -8.66
CA SER A 2 11.00 -20.56 -7.98
C SER A 2 10.09 -19.64 -8.78
N SER A 3 8.86 -20.05 -9.07
CA SER A 3 7.89 -19.18 -9.72
C SER A 3 7.20 -18.36 -8.64
N TYR A 4 7.49 -17.05 -8.58
CA TYR A 4 6.92 -16.09 -7.61
C TYR A 4 5.43 -15.78 -7.88
N GLN A 5 4.63 -16.81 -8.17
CA GLN A 5 3.23 -16.64 -8.56
C GLN A 5 2.36 -16.20 -7.39
N VAL A 6 2.70 -16.62 -6.17
CA VAL A 6 1.97 -16.21 -4.95
C VAL A 6 2.19 -14.72 -4.68
N GLU A 7 3.42 -14.26 -4.77
CA GLU A 7 3.82 -12.87 -4.58
C GLU A 7 3.23 -11.99 -5.68
N LYS A 8 3.26 -12.47 -6.93
CA LYS A 8 2.59 -11.81 -8.05
C LYS A 8 1.09 -11.65 -7.77
N GLN A 9 0.42 -12.71 -7.32
CA GLN A 9 -1.01 -12.65 -7.03
C GLN A 9 -1.31 -11.72 -5.85
N LEU A 10 -0.44 -11.68 -4.84
CA LEU A 10 -0.54 -10.74 -3.71
C LEU A 10 -0.52 -9.28 -4.19
N VAL A 11 0.44 -8.91 -5.04
CA VAL A 11 0.54 -7.55 -5.60
C VAL A 11 -0.67 -7.22 -6.48
N LEU A 12 -1.13 -8.16 -7.31
CA LEU A 12 -2.32 -7.94 -8.14
C LEU A 12 -3.59 -7.75 -7.32
N ASN A 13 -3.76 -8.51 -6.24
CA ASN A 13 -4.90 -8.38 -5.34
C ASN A 13 -4.88 -7.04 -4.62
N TYR A 14 -3.70 -6.58 -4.16
CA TYR A 14 -3.53 -5.28 -3.54
C TYR A 14 -4.02 -4.14 -4.46
N TYR A 15 -3.51 -4.07 -5.70
CA TYR A 15 -3.94 -3.03 -6.64
C TYR A 15 -5.43 -3.13 -7.00
N LYS A 16 -5.96 -4.35 -7.18
CA LYS A 16 -7.39 -4.54 -7.46
C LYS A 16 -8.28 -4.01 -6.32
N GLU A 17 -7.94 -4.31 -5.07
CA GLU A 17 -8.69 -3.81 -3.92
C GLU A 17 -8.51 -2.29 -3.75
N LEU A 18 -7.30 -1.77 -3.99
CA LEU A 18 -7.01 -0.34 -3.93
C LEU A 18 -7.84 0.46 -4.95
N ASP A 19 -7.86 0.01 -6.21
CA ASP A 19 -8.62 0.64 -7.30
C ASP A 19 -10.14 0.55 -7.11
N SER A 20 -10.62 -0.45 -6.37
CA SER A 20 -12.05 -0.66 -6.12
C SER A 20 -12.56 -0.02 -4.82
N ALA A 21 -11.66 0.49 -3.98
CA ALA A 21 -12.02 1.06 -2.69
C ALA A 21 -12.62 2.46 -2.83
N ALA A 22 -13.63 2.76 -2.02
CA ALA A 22 -14.04 4.14 -1.80
C ALA A 22 -12.94 4.91 -1.06
N GLU A 23 -12.84 6.23 -1.26
CA GLU A 23 -11.79 7.08 -0.68
C GLU A 23 -11.63 6.87 0.83
N ASN A 24 -12.74 6.75 1.56
CA ASN A 24 -12.75 6.53 3.01
C ASN A 24 -12.26 5.14 3.48
N ASN A 25 -11.96 4.22 2.56
CA ASN A 25 -11.53 2.85 2.85
C ASN A 25 -10.11 2.54 2.37
N LEU A 26 -9.43 3.47 1.67
CA LEU A 26 -8.10 3.24 1.10
C LEU A 26 -7.05 2.89 2.16
N SER A 27 -7.03 3.60 3.30
CA SER A 27 -6.11 3.31 4.41
C SER A 27 -6.24 1.87 4.91
N LYS A 28 -7.49 1.37 5.04
CA LYS A 28 -7.77 0.00 5.50
C LYS A 28 -7.30 -1.05 4.51
N VAL A 29 -7.44 -0.77 3.21
CA VAL A 29 -6.89 -1.66 2.18
C VAL A 29 -5.38 -1.69 2.28
N MET A 30 -4.71 -0.53 2.38
CA MET A 30 -3.25 -0.49 2.50
C MET A 30 -2.74 -1.20 3.76
N GLU A 31 -3.37 -0.98 4.92
CA GLU A 31 -3.03 -1.66 6.19
C GLU A 31 -3.21 -3.19 6.14
N ARG A 32 -4.08 -3.71 5.27
CA ARG A 32 -4.28 -5.16 5.09
C ARG A 32 -3.12 -5.83 4.35
N TYR A 33 -2.48 -5.10 3.42
CA TYR A 33 -1.48 -5.66 2.51
C TYR A 33 -0.04 -5.27 2.87
N LEU A 34 0.15 -4.20 3.65
CA LEU A 34 1.45 -3.69 4.06
C LEU A 34 1.77 -4.11 5.50
N ASP A 35 3.07 -4.23 5.79
CA ASP A 35 3.55 -4.57 7.13
C ASP A 35 3.31 -3.42 8.14
N ASP A 36 3.12 -3.77 9.41
CA ASP A 36 3.00 -2.78 10.50
C ASP A 36 4.24 -1.86 10.61
N HIS A 37 5.41 -2.33 10.16
CA HIS A 37 6.67 -1.58 10.11
C HIS A 37 6.97 -1.04 8.70
N TYR A 38 5.93 -0.76 7.91
CA TYR A 38 6.05 -0.23 6.57
C TYR A 38 6.81 1.11 6.52
N ILE A 39 7.81 1.19 5.65
CA ILE A 39 8.57 2.40 5.37
C ILE A 39 8.37 2.77 3.89
N TRP A 40 7.74 3.92 3.65
CA TRP A 40 7.65 4.54 2.33
C TRP A 40 8.65 5.68 2.22
N ARG A 41 9.45 5.68 1.16
CA ARG A 41 10.50 6.67 0.94
C ARG A 41 10.14 7.59 -0.21
N GLY A 42 9.64 8.77 0.14
CA GLY A 42 9.35 9.83 -0.80
C GLY A 42 10.50 10.82 -0.98
N PHE A 43 10.34 11.64 -2.01
CA PHE A 43 11.11 12.87 -2.16
C PHE A 43 10.40 14.03 -1.47
N HIS A 44 11.10 15.15 -1.31
CA HIS A 44 10.51 16.39 -0.81
C HIS A 44 9.27 16.77 -1.66
N PRO A 45 8.13 17.17 -1.04
CA PRO A 45 7.94 17.51 0.38
C PRO A 45 7.52 16.36 1.30
N PHE A 46 7.37 15.14 0.78
CA PHE A 46 6.77 14.02 1.51
C PHE A 46 7.74 13.28 2.42
N ASN A 47 9.04 13.29 2.13
CA ASN A 47 10.08 12.59 2.92
C ASN A 47 9.75 11.10 3.16
N GLU A 48 10.24 10.53 4.26
CA GLU A 48 9.90 9.16 4.68
C GLU A 48 8.58 9.13 5.46
N GLN A 49 7.74 8.13 5.19
CA GLN A 49 6.50 7.85 5.90
C GLN A 49 6.59 6.44 6.50
N SER A 50 6.07 6.27 7.72
CA SER A 50 6.21 5.04 8.50
C SER A 50 4.89 4.28 8.69
N SER A 51 3.84 4.62 7.93
CA SER A 51 2.57 3.89 8.00
C SER A 51 1.81 3.97 6.68
N ALA A 52 1.05 2.90 6.41
CA ALA A 52 0.11 2.82 5.30
C ALA A 52 -0.91 3.97 5.34
N LYS A 53 -1.41 4.28 6.54
CA LYS A 53 -2.34 5.38 6.77
C LYS A 53 -1.74 6.73 6.37
N ALA A 54 -0.54 7.07 6.85
CA ALA A 54 0.10 8.34 6.52
C ALA A 54 0.29 8.53 5.01
N VAL A 55 0.66 7.46 4.29
CA VAL A 55 0.74 7.51 2.82
C VAL A 55 -0.66 7.67 2.20
N SER A 56 -1.66 6.93 2.65
CA SER A 56 -3.02 7.06 2.11
C SER A 56 -3.59 8.48 2.25
N GLU A 57 -3.41 9.12 3.41
CA GLU A 57 -3.92 10.48 3.68
C GLU A 57 -3.14 11.58 2.93
N LEU A 58 -1.91 11.30 2.48
CA LEU A 58 -1.10 12.25 1.73
C LEU A 58 -1.40 12.24 0.23
N PHE A 59 -1.80 11.08 -0.32
CA PHE A 59 -1.91 10.86 -1.76
C PHE A 59 -3.34 10.68 -2.27
N TRP A 60 -4.31 10.48 -1.38
CA TRP A 60 -5.74 10.43 -1.69
C TRP A 60 -6.50 11.39 -0.79
#